data_AF-A0AAI8VJ43-F1
#
_entry.id   AF-A0AAI8VJ43-F1
#
_cell.length_a   1.000
_cell.length_b   1.000
_cell.length_c   1.000
_cell.angle_alpha   90.00
_cell.angle_beta   90.00
_cell.angle_gamma   90.00
#
_symmetry.space_group_name_H-M   'P 1'
#
loop_
_entity.id
_entity.type
_entity.pdbx_description
1 polymer ?
#
loop_
_entity_poly.entity_id
_entity_poly.type
_entity_poly.pdbx_seq_one_letter_code
_entity_poly.pdbx_strand_id
1 'polypeptide(L)'
;MALLLDQRGDEVPVTEEVVKAAAGNEENGMEVMALLLDRRGDKVSITEEVVRAAAQNRGKGKEVMALLLDRRGDEVSIIVEVVKAAARNGKNGKEVMELLLNRRGDEVSITEEVVKAAAGNRGNGKEVMALLLHRSLLTRSFISSAVLRIAAACGQLDILRFLSRQACIVTVQEEDFAIARLYNAAASGTTTTVKELLQTGTPPDTQNIWGMTPLWIAAAHGHEQVVRLLLTTNKVSTISETTIRNAPYTRPSYDQGDTALMVARKNRYNRIAESLEQ
;
A
#
# COMPACT_ATOMS: atom_id res chain seq x y z
N MET A 1 -18.02 -25.20 -2.97
CA MET A 1 -18.94 -24.30 -2.25
C MET A 1 -20.40 -24.61 -2.60
N ALA A 2 -20.83 -24.49 -3.86
CA ALA A 2 -22.25 -24.68 -4.26
C ALA A 2 -22.86 -26.02 -3.80
N LEU A 3 -22.22 -27.15 -4.12
CA LEU A 3 -22.68 -28.49 -3.67
C LEU A 3 -22.80 -28.63 -2.15
N LEU A 4 -21.90 -27.99 -1.39
CA LEU A 4 -21.92 -28.05 0.07
C LEU A 4 -23.05 -27.22 0.67
N LEU A 5 -23.31 -26.03 0.11
CA LEU A 5 -24.43 -25.19 0.53
C LEU A 5 -25.78 -25.84 0.18
N ASP A 6 -25.85 -26.53 -0.97
CA ASP A 6 -27.07 -27.21 -1.43
C ASP A 6 -27.37 -28.49 -0.64
N GLN A 7 -26.34 -29.26 -0.27
CA GLN A 7 -26.53 -30.54 0.43
C GLN A 7 -26.65 -30.40 1.95
N ARG A 8 -26.00 -29.38 2.54
CA ARG A 8 -25.95 -29.21 4.01
C ARG A 8 -26.68 -27.98 4.51
N GLY A 9 -27.23 -27.14 3.63
CA GLY A 9 -28.12 -26.03 3.98
C GLY A 9 -27.63 -25.21 5.16
N ASP A 10 -28.38 -25.28 6.26
CA ASP A 10 -28.14 -24.55 7.51
C ASP A 10 -27.10 -25.18 8.44
N GLU A 11 -26.68 -26.43 8.20
CA GLU A 11 -25.66 -27.11 9.01
C GLU A 11 -24.24 -26.55 8.77
N VAL A 12 -24.03 -25.83 7.67
CA VAL A 12 -22.77 -25.12 7.42
C VAL A 12 -22.95 -23.67 7.84
N PRO A 13 -22.36 -23.23 8.97
CA PRO A 13 -22.44 -21.84 9.36
C PRO A 13 -21.66 -20.98 8.36
N VAL A 14 -22.32 -19.95 7.81
CA VAL A 14 -21.62 -18.89 7.07
C VAL A 14 -21.13 -17.89 8.10
N THR A 15 -19.89 -18.07 8.54
CA THR A 15 -19.24 -17.17 9.48
C THR A 15 -18.71 -15.94 8.75
N GLU A 16 -18.47 -14.86 9.49
CA GLU A 16 -17.81 -13.66 8.96
C GLU A 16 -16.49 -13.99 8.25
N GLU A 17 -15.67 -14.89 8.81
CA GLU A 17 -14.40 -15.30 8.19
C GLU A 17 -14.59 -15.96 6.81
N VAL A 18 -15.67 -16.73 6.61
CA VAL A 18 -15.98 -17.30 5.29
C VAL A 18 -16.36 -16.19 4.29
N VAL A 19 -17.17 -15.24 4.72
CA VAL A 19 -17.61 -14.11 3.88
C VAL A 19 -16.44 -13.20 3.54
N LYS A 20 -15.59 -12.89 4.52
CA LYS A 20 -14.37 -12.11 4.36
C LYS A 20 -13.38 -12.81 3.42
N ALA A 21 -13.18 -14.12 3.58
CA ALA A 21 -12.34 -14.91 2.68
C ALA A 21 -12.87 -14.89 1.24
N ALA A 22 -14.20 -14.98 1.05
CA ALA A 22 -14.82 -14.85 -0.26
C ALA A 22 -14.59 -13.46 -0.86
N ALA A 23 -14.83 -12.40 -0.08
CA ALA A 23 -14.65 -11.02 -0.52
C ALA A 23 -13.19 -10.69 -0.90
N GLY A 24 -12.22 -11.26 -0.17
CA GLY A 24 -10.79 -11.08 -0.41
C GLY A 24 -10.18 -11.99 -1.49
N ASN A 25 -10.94 -12.95 -2.04
CA ASN A 25 -10.41 -13.92 -2.99
C ASN A 25 -10.16 -13.28 -4.37
N GLU A 26 -8.88 -13.25 -4.79
CA GLU A 26 -8.44 -12.58 -6.03
C GLU A 26 -8.92 -13.30 -7.31
N GLU A 27 -9.20 -14.60 -7.25
CA GLU A 27 -9.50 -15.43 -8.43
C GLU A 27 -11.02 -15.56 -8.66
N ASN A 28 -11.71 -16.20 -7.71
CA ASN A 28 -13.14 -16.57 -7.82
C ASN A 28 -14.01 -15.91 -6.73
N GLY A 29 -13.53 -14.81 -6.14
CA GLY A 29 -14.23 -14.15 -5.03
C GLY A 29 -15.61 -13.64 -5.40
N MET A 30 -15.79 -13.17 -6.63
CA MET A 30 -17.08 -12.71 -7.14
C MET A 30 -18.12 -13.82 -7.15
N GLU A 31 -17.79 -14.97 -7.72
CA GLU A 31 -18.67 -16.13 -7.86
C GLU A 31 -19.02 -16.73 -6.50
N VAL A 32 -18.03 -16.85 -5.62
CA VAL A 32 -18.26 -17.36 -4.25
C VAL A 32 -19.13 -16.39 -3.45
N MET A 33 -18.87 -15.08 -3.55
CA MET A 33 -19.65 -14.07 -2.84
C MET A 33 -21.10 -13.99 -3.38
N ALA A 34 -21.29 -14.08 -4.68
CA ALA A 34 -22.61 -14.12 -5.30
C ALA A 34 -23.41 -15.34 -4.81
N LEU A 35 -22.80 -16.53 -4.81
CA LEU A 35 -23.43 -17.75 -4.30
C LEU A 35 -23.81 -17.64 -2.82
N LEU A 36 -22.95 -17.05 -1.98
CA LEU A 36 -23.25 -16.83 -0.56
C LEU A 36 -24.46 -15.92 -0.40
N LEU A 37 -24.47 -14.78 -1.09
CA LEU A 37 -25.58 -13.82 -1.03
C LEU A 37 -26.89 -14.42 -1.56
N ASP A 38 -26.85 -15.16 -2.68
CA ASP A 38 -28.04 -15.74 -3.30
C ASP A 38 -28.64 -16.89 -2.48
N ARG A 39 -27.81 -17.75 -1.88
CA ARG A 39 -28.28 -18.95 -1.18
C ARG A 39 -28.56 -18.71 0.30
N ARG A 40 -27.95 -17.69 0.92
CA ARG A 40 -28.01 -17.46 2.37
C ARG A 40 -28.58 -16.10 2.76
N GLY A 41 -28.74 -15.18 1.81
CA GLY A 41 -29.46 -13.90 2.01
C GLY A 41 -29.03 -13.18 3.28
N ASP A 42 -30.01 -12.92 4.15
CA ASP A 42 -29.84 -12.18 5.41
C ASP A 42 -28.92 -12.87 6.43
N LYS A 43 -28.66 -14.18 6.28
CA LYS A 43 -27.70 -14.90 7.13
C LYS A 43 -26.24 -14.53 6.83
N VAL A 44 -25.98 -13.83 5.72
CA VAL A 44 -24.67 -13.29 5.39
C VAL A 44 -24.57 -11.89 5.98
N SER A 45 -23.72 -11.68 6.98
CA SER A 45 -23.48 -10.34 7.53
C SER A 45 -22.40 -9.61 6.73
N ILE A 46 -22.69 -8.41 6.25
CA ILE A 46 -21.71 -7.54 5.59
C ILE A 46 -21.09 -6.62 6.63
N THR A 47 -20.02 -7.07 7.25
CA THR A 47 -19.26 -6.30 8.25
C THR A 47 -18.25 -5.37 7.58
N GLU A 48 -17.73 -4.41 8.35
CA GLU A 48 -16.65 -3.53 7.90
C GLU A 48 -15.41 -4.32 7.41
N GLU A 49 -15.12 -5.45 8.04
CA GLU A 49 -14.01 -6.34 7.67
C GLU A 49 -14.23 -7.00 6.30
N VAL A 50 -15.47 -7.39 5.98
CA VAL A 50 -15.84 -7.92 4.66
C VAL A 50 -15.69 -6.84 3.59
N VAL A 51 -16.19 -5.63 3.84
CA VAL A 51 -16.10 -4.50 2.91
C VAL A 51 -14.62 -4.11 2.71
N ARG A 52 -13.83 -4.09 3.79
CA ARG A 52 -12.39 -3.84 3.72
C ARG A 52 -11.66 -4.93 2.92
N ALA A 53 -12.01 -6.21 3.09
CA ALA A 53 -11.45 -7.30 2.31
C ALA A 53 -11.76 -7.15 0.81
N ALA A 54 -12.99 -6.76 0.45
CA ALA A 54 -13.34 -6.44 -0.94
C ALA A 54 -12.51 -5.27 -1.50
N ALA A 55 -12.29 -4.21 -0.72
CA ALA A 55 -11.46 -3.08 -1.14
C ALA A 55 -9.96 -3.45 -1.30
N GLN A 56 -9.46 -4.41 -0.52
CA GLN A 56 -8.09 -4.94 -0.63
C GLN A 56 -7.91 -5.98 -1.74
N ASN A 57 -9.00 -6.54 -2.26
CA ASN A 57 -8.95 -7.58 -3.28
C ASN A 57 -8.30 -7.03 -4.56
N ARG A 58 -7.15 -7.62 -4.92
CA ARG A 58 -6.30 -7.14 -6.01
C ARG A 58 -6.69 -7.72 -7.37
N GLY A 59 -7.53 -8.74 -7.40
CA GLY A 59 -8.03 -9.38 -8.62
C GLY A 59 -9.39 -8.85 -9.02
N LYS A 60 -10.43 -9.16 -8.23
CA LYS A 60 -11.85 -8.89 -8.50
C LYS A 60 -12.49 -7.87 -7.54
N GLY A 61 -11.68 -6.97 -6.96
CA GLY A 61 -12.14 -6.05 -5.92
C GLY A 61 -13.28 -5.12 -6.36
N LYS A 62 -13.22 -4.56 -7.57
CA LYS A 62 -14.30 -3.74 -8.12
C LYS A 62 -15.61 -4.54 -8.23
N GLU A 63 -15.55 -5.74 -8.78
CA GLU A 63 -16.71 -6.59 -9.02
C GLU A 63 -17.36 -7.07 -7.71
N VAL A 64 -16.53 -7.49 -6.75
CA VAL A 64 -17.01 -7.87 -5.41
C VAL A 64 -17.63 -6.66 -4.69
N MET A 65 -16.98 -5.49 -4.73
CA MET A 65 -17.50 -4.26 -4.11
C MET A 65 -18.81 -3.82 -4.78
N ALA A 66 -18.91 -3.91 -6.11
CA ALA A 66 -20.13 -3.59 -6.84
C ALA A 66 -21.27 -4.52 -6.43
N LEU A 67 -21.02 -5.82 -6.36
CA LEU A 67 -21.99 -6.82 -5.92
C LEU A 67 -22.50 -6.55 -4.50
N LEU A 68 -21.60 -6.19 -3.58
CA LEU A 68 -21.96 -5.83 -2.20
C LEU A 68 -22.86 -4.60 -2.15
N LEU A 69 -22.49 -3.54 -2.87
CA LEU A 69 -23.28 -2.31 -2.95
C LEU A 69 -24.66 -2.55 -3.60
N ASP A 70 -24.72 -3.38 -4.64
CA ASP A 70 -25.95 -3.65 -5.38
C ASP A 70 -26.94 -4.51 -4.59
N ARG A 71 -26.45 -5.47 -3.79
CA ARG A 71 -27.30 -6.43 -3.06
C ARG A 71 -27.53 -6.08 -1.60
N ARG A 72 -26.63 -5.33 -0.96
CA ARG A 72 -26.66 -5.03 0.49
C ARG A 72 -26.31 -3.57 0.78
N GLY A 73 -26.68 -2.65 -0.12
CA GLY A 73 -26.25 -1.25 -0.10
C GLY A 73 -26.38 -0.54 1.25
N ASP A 74 -27.48 -0.75 1.98
CA ASP A 74 -27.74 -0.11 3.27
C ASP A 74 -26.85 -0.66 4.40
N GLU A 75 -26.35 -1.88 4.27
CA GLU A 75 -25.43 -2.50 5.24
C GLU A 75 -23.97 -2.18 4.96
N VAL A 76 -23.65 -1.78 3.72
CA VAL A 76 -22.28 -1.44 3.32
C VAL A 76 -21.92 -0.06 3.86
N SER A 77 -21.13 -0.06 4.93
CA SER A 77 -20.57 1.14 5.54
C SER A 77 -19.23 1.52 4.90
N ILE A 78 -19.16 2.68 4.25
CA ILE A 78 -17.94 3.20 3.63
C ILE A 78 -17.14 4.02 4.65
N ILE A 79 -16.46 3.32 5.56
CA ILE A 79 -15.60 3.95 6.57
C ILE A 79 -14.22 4.32 6.01
N VAL A 80 -13.50 5.20 6.70
CA VAL A 80 -12.15 5.66 6.31
C VAL A 80 -11.17 4.49 6.08
N GLU A 81 -11.26 3.40 6.85
CA GLU A 81 -10.37 2.25 6.66
C GLU A 81 -10.63 1.48 5.35
N VAL A 82 -11.87 1.47 4.85
CA VAL A 82 -12.22 0.92 3.52
C VAL A 82 -11.63 1.81 2.42
N VAL A 83 -11.75 3.13 2.56
CA VAL A 83 -11.19 4.09 1.60
C VAL A 83 -9.67 4.03 1.59
N LYS A 84 -9.02 3.95 2.75
CA LYS A 84 -7.56 3.72 2.87
C LYS A 84 -7.15 2.40 2.22
N ALA A 85 -7.90 1.32 2.43
CA ALA A 85 -7.64 0.03 1.80
C ALA A 85 -7.69 0.12 0.26
N ALA A 86 -8.70 0.76 -0.30
CA ALA A 86 -8.81 1.00 -1.74
C ALA A 86 -7.64 1.85 -2.25
N ALA A 87 -7.29 2.94 -1.55
CA ALA A 87 -6.20 3.82 -1.93
C ALA A 87 -4.82 3.12 -1.96
N ARG A 88 -4.60 2.14 -1.09
CA ARG A 88 -3.35 1.33 -1.03
C ARG A 88 -3.35 0.13 -1.98
N ASN A 89 -4.49 -0.22 -2.59
CA ASN A 89 -4.60 -1.38 -3.46
C ASN A 89 -3.91 -1.08 -4.80
N GLY A 90 -2.73 -1.68 -4.99
CA GLY A 90 -1.89 -1.44 -6.17
C GLY A 90 -2.30 -2.13 -7.46
N LYS A 91 -3.38 -2.93 -7.46
CA LYS A 91 -3.87 -3.59 -8.69
C LYS A 91 -5.25 -3.10 -9.10
N ASN A 92 -6.23 -3.17 -8.19
CA ASN A 92 -7.65 -2.84 -8.45
C ASN A 92 -8.11 -1.58 -7.67
N GLY A 93 -7.17 -0.89 -6.99
CA GLY A 93 -7.53 0.21 -6.09
C GLY A 93 -8.10 1.44 -6.78
N LYS A 94 -7.68 1.72 -8.02
CA LYS A 94 -8.23 2.82 -8.82
C LYS A 94 -9.71 2.56 -9.11
N GLU A 95 -10.01 1.37 -9.59
CA GLU A 95 -11.35 0.95 -10.01
C GLU A 95 -12.31 0.88 -8.82
N VAL A 96 -11.85 0.35 -7.68
CA VAL A 96 -12.60 0.36 -6.42
C VAL A 96 -12.84 1.80 -5.95
N MET A 97 -11.81 2.65 -5.92
CA MET A 97 -11.93 4.04 -5.48
C MET A 97 -12.90 4.82 -6.37
N GLU A 98 -12.80 4.65 -7.68
CA GLU A 98 -13.72 5.26 -8.65
C GLU A 98 -15.16 4.80 -8.45
N LEU A 99 -15.40 3.50 -8.21
CA LEU A 99 -16.73 2.97 -7.91
C LEU A 99 -17.32 3.59 -6.63
N LEU A 100 -16.54 3.65 -5.56
CA LEU A 100 -16.98 4.21 -4.27
C LEU A 100 -17.32 5.70 -4.40
N LEU A 101 -16.44 6.49 -5.04
CA LEU A 101 -16.68 7.91 -5.27
C LEU A 101 -17.88 8.18 -6.17
N ASN A 102 -18.13 7.33 -7.17
CA ASN A 102 -19.26 7.52 -8.10
C ASN A 102 -20.60 7.10 -7.50
N ARG A 103 -20.65 6.06 -6.65
CA ARG A 103 -21.91 5.54 -6.09
C ARG A 103 -22.25 6.10 -4.70
N ARG A 104 -21.25 6.44 -3.89
CA ARG A 104 -21.40 6.85 -2.48
C ARG A 104 -20.50 8.04 -2.14
N GLY A 105 -20.28 8.94 -3.10
CA GLY A 105 -19.32 10.05 -2.97
C GLY A 105 -19.50 10.92 -1.73
N ASP A 106 -20.75 11.19 -1.32
CA ASP A 106 -21.07 12.01 -0.15
C ASP A 106 -20.70 11.33 1.18
N GLU A 107 -20.59 10.00 1.20
CA GLU A 107 -20.21 9.22 2.37
C GLU A 107 -18.69 8.95 2.42
N VAL A 108 -18.00 9.12 1.30
CA VAL A 108 -16.55 8.88 1.21
C VAL A 108 -15.81 10.04 1.87
N SER A 109 -15.37 9.81 3.12
CA SER A 109 -14.50 10.75 3.83
C SER A 109 -13.04 10.61 3.35
N ILE A 110 -12.54 11.65 2.68
CA ILE A 110 -11.13 11.77 2.30
C ILE A 110 -10.37 12.47 3.41
N THR A 111 -9.34 11.81 3.93
CA THR A 111 -8.46 12.32 5.00
C THR A 111 -7.01 12.36 4.52
N GLU A 112 -6.12 13.04 5.27
CA GLU A 112 -4.68 13.01 4.97
C GLU A 112 -4.13 11.58 4.93
N GLU A 113 -4.61 10.68 5.79
CA GLU A 113 -4.18 9.28 5.81
C GLU A 113 -4.57 8.52 4.53
N VAL A 114 -5.73 8.82 3.94
CA VAL A 114 -6.13 8.29 2.62
C VAL A 114 -5.16 8.79 1.53
N VAL A 115 -4.79 10.05 1.58
CA VAL A 115 -3.86 10.68 0.62
C VAL A 115 -2.45 10.10 0.77
N LYS A 116 -1.95 9.91 2.01
CA LYS A 116 -0.68 9.23 2.31
C LYS A 116 -0.69 7.78 1.81
N ALA A 117 -1.81 7.08 1.97
CA ALA A 117 -2.01 5.74 1.44
C ALA A 117 -1.85 5.68 -0.09
N ALA A 118 -2.46 6.62 -0.81
CA ALA A 118 -2.31 6.74 -2.27
C ALA A 118 -0.87 7.11 -2.67
N ALA A 119 -0.25 8.04 -1.95
CA ALA A 119 1.14 8.46 -2.19
C ALA A 119 2.16 7.33 -2.01
N GLY A 120 1.89 6.35 -1.15
CA GLY A 120 2.74 5.17 -1.00
C GLY A 120 2.41 4.01 -1.96
N ASN A 121 1.34 4.10 -2.75
CA ASN A 121 0.89 3.02 -3.61
C ASN A 121 1.74 2.96 -4.90
N ARG A 122 2.59 1.93 -5.01
CA ARG A 122 3.50 1.75 -6.16
C ARG A 122 2.85 1.29 -7.46
N GLY A 123 1.59 0.85 -7.42
CA GLY A 123 0.86 0.40 -8.60
C GLY A 123 0.03 1.53 -9.18
N ASN A 124 -1.16 1.74 -8.61
CA ASN A 124 -2.15 2.71 -9.11
C ASN A 124 -2.16 4.03 -8.32
N GLY A 125 -1.10 4.35 -7.58
CA GLY A 125 -1.10 5.49 -6.65
C GLY A 125 -1.28 6.84 -7.33
N LYS A 126 -0.72 7.02 -8.53
CA LYS A 126 -0.89 8.26 -9.31
C LYS A 126 -2.33 8.43 -9.79
N GLU A 127 -2.96 7.35 -10.27
CA GLU A 127 -4.34 7.37 -10.75
C GLU A 127 -5.31 7.63 -9.60
N VAL A 128 -5.10 6.97 -8.45
CA VAL A 128 -5.86 7.24 -7.23
C VAL A 128 -5.66 8.69 -6.79
N MET A 129 -4.42 9.19 -6.74
CA MET A 129 -4.13 10.59 -6.39
C MET A 129 -4.84 11.57 -7.34
N ALA A 130 -4.84 11.27 -8.64
CA ALA A 130 -5.55 12.08 -9.62
C ALA A 130 -7.06 12.09 -9.38
N LEU A 131 -7.69 10.94 -9.10
CA LEU A 131 -9.12 10.85 -8.77
C LEU A 131 -9.46 11.69 -7.53
N LEU A 132 -8.65 11.56 -6.47
CA LEU A 132 -8.85 12.30 -5.22
C LEU A 132 -8.75 13.82 -5.41
N LEU A 133 -7.81 14.30 -6.24
CA LEU A 133 -7.65 15.73 -6.52
C LEU A 133 -8.73 16.31 -7.45
N HIS A 134 -9.29 15.50 -8.35
CA HIS A 134 -10.36 15.97 -9.25
C HIS A 134 -11.73 16.02 -8.59
N ARG A 135 -12.02 15.14 -7.63
CA ARG A 135 -13.35 15.02 -7.02
C ARG A 135 -13.58 15.94 -5.82
N SER A 136 -12.55 16.34 -5.09
CA SER A 136 -12.71 17.21 -3.93
C SER A 136 -11.61 18.26 -3.84
N LEU A 137 -12.03 19.54 -3.82
CA LEU A 137 -11.14 20.66 -3.56
C LEU A 137 -10.57 20.60 -2.13
N LEU A 138 -11.28 19.95 -1.20
CA LEU A 138 -10.80 19.71 0.16
C LEU A 138 -9.62 18.73 0.18
N THR A 139 -9.49 17.82 -0.79
CA THR A 139 -8.31 16.95 -0.89
C THR A 139 -7.01 17.76 -1.02
N ARG A 140 -7.08 18.96 -1.62
CA ARG A 140 -5.90 19.82 -1.81
C ARG A 140 -5.28 20.26 -0.49
N SER A 141 -6.08 20.48 0.56
CA SER A 141 -5.54 20.86 1.88
C SER A 141 -4.82 19.72 2.59
N PHE A 142 -5.04 18.47 2.17
CA PHE A 142 -4.36 17.30 2.70
C PHE A 142 -3.05 16.97 1.95
N ILE A 143 -2.71 17.67 0.86
CA ILE A 143 -1.42 17.49 0.19
C ILE A 143 -0.36 18.27 0.98
N SER A 144 0.27 17.59 1.93
CA SER A 144 1.30 18.14 2.82
C SER A 144 2.71 17.74 2.39
N SER A 145 3.72 18.37 3.01
CA SER A 145 5.12 17.92 2.87
C SER A 145 5.32 16.48 3.35
N ALA A 146 4.49 15.99 4.28
CA ALA A 146 4.51 14.60 4.70
C ALA A 146 4.04 13.65 3.58
N VAL A 147 3.02 14.03 2.80
CA VAL A 147 2.57 13.27 1.62
C VAL A 147 3.68 13.21 0.56
N LEU A 148 4.36 14.33 0.29
CA LEU A 148 5.49 14.37 -0.63
C LEU A 148 6.64 13.46 -0.17
N ARG A 149 6.99 13.54 1.12
CA ARG A 149 8.03 12.70 1.72
C ARG A 149 7.68 11.21 1.63
N ILE A 150 6.42 10.85 1.79
CA ILE A 150 5.94 9.47 1.62
C ILE A 150 6.06 9.02 0.16
N ALA A 151 5.63 9.83 -0.80
CA ALA A 151 5.78 9.53 -2.22
C ALA A 151 7.26 9.35 -2.57
N ALA A 152 8.12 10.25 -2.08
CA ALA A 152 9.56 10.18 -2.24
C ALA A 152 10.14 8.89 -1.64
N ALA A 153 9.85 8.60 -0.38
CA ALA A 153 10.33 7.40 0.30
C ALA A 153 9.75 6.09 -0.28
N CYS A 154 8.70 6.17 -1.09
CA CYS A 154 8.15 5.03 -1.83
C CYS A 154 8.66 4.93 -3.28
N GLY A 155 9.58 5.82 -3.69
CA GLY A 155 10.12 5.87 -5.06
C GLY A 155 9.15 6.39 -6.11
N GLN A 156 8.05 7.04 -5.70
CA GLN A 156 6.93 7.44 -6.55
C GLN A 156 7.22 8.74 -7.33
N LEU A 157 8.19 8.67 -8.25
CA LEU A 157 8.57 9.79 -9.11
C LEU A 157 7.40 10.33 -9.93
N ASP A 158 6.47 9.47 -10.36
CA ASP A 158 5.34 9.90 -11.18
C ASP A 158 4.31 10.71 -10.38
N ILE A 159 4.14 10.41 -9.08
CA ILE A 159 3.31 11.22 -8.18
C ILE A 159 3.99 12.58 -7.93
N LEU A 160 5.29 12.59 -7.65
CA LEU A 160 6.04 13.84 -7.43
C LEU A 160 6.01 14.75 -8.67
N ARG A 161 6.21 14.19 -9.86
CA ARG A 161 6.09 14.92 -11.14
C ARG A 161 4.67 15.43 -11.37
N PHE A 162 3.66 14.61 -11.07
CA PHE A 162 2.26 15.00 -11.21
C PHE A 162 1.91 16.17 -10.28
N LEU A 163 2.31 16.12 -9.02
CA LEU A 163 2.09 17.18 -8.04
C LEU A 163 2.91 18.45 -8.34
N SER A 164 4.14 18.30 -8.83
CA SER A 164 4.99 19.44 -9.24
C SER A 164 4.38 20.25 -10.38
N ARG A 165 3.65 19.60 -11.32
CA ARG A 165 2.89 20.29 -12.37
C ARG A 165 1.65 21.02 -11.84
N GLN A 166 1.18 20.66 -10.65
CA GLN A 166 0.06 21.28 -9.95
C GLN A 166 0.58 22.30 -8.92
N ALA A 167 1.42 23.25 -9.38
CA ALA A 167 2.18 24.17 -8.50
C ALA A 167 1.31 25.04 -7.57
N CYS A 168 0.00 25.15 -7.82
CA CYS A 168 -0.96 25.83 -6.95
C CYS A 168 -1.35 25.02 -5.69
N ILE A 169 -0.98 23.74 -5.62
CA ILE A 169 -1.34 22.83 -4.53
C ILE A 169 -0.17 22.67 -3.54
N VAL A 170 1.04 22.42 -4.04
CA VAL A 170 2.21 22.17 -3.20
C VAL A 170 3.51 22.44 -3.96
N THR A 171 4.57 22.81 -3.24
CA THR A 171 5.92 22.94 -3.80
C THR A 171 6.72 21.67 -3.50
N VAL A 172 6.99 20.89 -4.54
CA VAL A 172 7.87 19.71 -4.46
C VAL A 172 9.33 20.16 -4.48
N GLN A 173 10.14 19.65 -3.54
CA GLN A 173 11.55 20.01 -3.44
C GLN A 173 12.43 19.03 -4.24
N GLU A 174 13.62 19.48 -4.66
CA GLU A 174 14.61 18.58 -5.28
C GLU A 174 15.05 17.45 -4.34
N GLU A 175 15.01 17.67 -3.03
CA GLU A 175 15.26 16.61 -2.03
C GLU A 175 14.24 15.46 -2.15
N ASP A 176 12.96 15.74 -2.41
CA ASP A 176 11.94 14.71 -2.60
C ASP A 176 12.25 13.84 -3.83
N PHE A 177 12.68 14.47 -4.93
CA PHE A 177 13.12 13.75 -6.12
C PHE A 177 14.38 12.94 -5.88
N ALA A 178 15.36 13.49 -5.14
CA ALA A 178 16.60 12.81 -4.81
C ALA A 178 16.35 11.57 -3.94
N ILE A 179 15.50 11.68 -2.91
CA ILE A 179 15.07 10.54 -2.07
C ILE A 179 14.36 9.48 -2.93
N ALA A 180 13.43 9.89 -3.81
CA ALA A 180 12.74 8.95 -4.70
C ALA A 180 13.70 8.19 -5.62
N ARG A 181 14.67 8.89 -6.20
CA ARG A 181 15.71 8.28 -7.04
C ARG A 181 16.60 7.34 -6.24
N LEU A 182 16.93 7.67 -4.99
CA LEU A 182 17.73 6.81 -4.12
C LEU A 182 17.01 5.50 -3.82
N TYR A 183 15.71 5.55 -3.51
CA TYR A 183 14.89 4.36 -3.32
C TYR A 183 14.82 3.46 -4.56
N ASN A 184 14.63 4.06 -5.74
CA ASN A 184 14.57 3.30 -6.99
C ASN A 184 15.95 2.69 -7.33
N ALA A 185 17.03 3.45 -7.17
CA ALA A 185 18.39 2.96 -7.38
C ALA A 185 18.78 1.84 -6.41
N ALA A 186 18.30 1.93 -5.15
CA ALA A 186 18.49 0.88 -4.15
C ALA A 186 17.72 -0.40 -4.50
N ALA A 187 16.51 -0.29 -5.06
CA ALA A 187 15.74 -1.44 -5.51
C ALA A 187 16.31 -2.07 -6.80
N SER A 188 16.87 -1.28 -7.71
CA SER A 188 17.45 -1.74 -8.97
C SER A 188 18.93 -2.15 -8.88
N GLY A 189 19.61 -1.84 -7.78
CA GLY A 189 21.04 -2.14 -7.61
C GLY A 189 21.97 -1.16 -8.33
N THR A 190 21.50 0.04 -8.68
CA THR A 190 22.25 1.01 -9.49
C THR A 190 23.26 1.79 -8.66
N THR A 191 24.47 1.25 -8.54
CA THR A 191 25.56 1.77 -7.70
C THR A 191 26.00 3.20 -8.06
N THR A 192 26.04 3.54 -9.35
CA THR A 192 26.45 4.87 -9.83
C THR A 192 25.51 5.96 -9.32
N THR A 193 24.20 5.77 -9.51
CA THR A 193 23.17 6.70 -9.04
C THR A 193 23.16 6.80 -7.52
N VAL A 194 23.33 5.69 -6.79
CA VAL A 194 23.45 5.73 -5.33
C VAL A 194 24.65 6.59 -4.92
N LYS A 195 25.82 6.36 -5.52
CA LYS A 195 27.04 7.13 -5.20
C LYS A 195 26.87 8.63 -5.46
N GLU A 196 26.32 9.00 -6.61
CA GLU A 196 26.03 10.40 -6.97
C GLU A 196 25.09 11.07 -5.95
N LEU A 197 23.97 10.41 -5.63
CA LEU A 197 22.97 10.97 -4.71
C LEU A 197 23.50 11.12 -3.27
N LEU A 198 24.36 10.21 -2.83
CA LEU A 198 25.01 10.32 -1.52
C LEU A 198 26.01 11.49 -1.49
N GLN A 199 26.73 11.73 -2.58
CA GLN A 199 27.66 12.87 -2.70
C GLN A 199 26.94 14.22 -2.69
N THR A 200 25.69 14.29 -3.17
CA THR A 200 24.88 15.52 -3.10
C THR A 200 24.21 15.74 -1.74
N GLY A 201 24.45 14.87 -0.75
CA GLY A 201 23.90 15.00 0.60
C GLY A 201 22.47 14.50 0.76
N THR A 202 21.94 13.71 -0.20
CA THR A 202 20.60 13.11 -0.11
C THR A 202 20.48 12.29 1.18
N PRO A 203 19.44 12.47 2.01
CA PRO A 203 19.28 11.71 3.26
C PRO A 203 19.16 10.20 2.99
N PRO A 204 20.14 9.36 3.41
CA PRO A 204 20.16 7.94 3.06
C PRO A 204 19.23 7.07 3.91
N ASP A 205 18.77 7.59 5.05
CA ASP A 205 18.03 6.85 6.08
C ASP A 205 16.53 7.21 6.13
N THR A 206 16.03 8.00 5.17
CA THR A 206 14.60 8.37 5.13
C THR A 206 13.75 7.11 5.07
N GLN A 207 12.84 6.92 6.02
CA GLN A 207 11.93 5.78 6.07
C GLN A 207 10.66 6.01 5.24
N ASN A 208 10.15 4.94 4.66
CA ASN A 208 8.86 4.95 3.98
C ASN A 208 7.69 4.56 4.90
N ILE A 209 6.48 4.46 4.34
CA ILE A 209 5.25 4.12 5.10
C ILE A 209 5.25 2.71 5.71
N TRP A 210 6.21 1.87 5.32
CA TRP A 210 6.45 0.55 5.89
C TRP A 210 7.67 0.52 6.82
N GLY A 211 8.24 1.68 7.16
CA GLY A 211 9.45 1.79 7.99
C GLY A 211 10.74 1.33 7.31
N MET A 212 10.69 1.00 6.01
CA MET A 212 11.86 0.51 5.27
C MET A 212 12.72 1.69 4.85
N THR A 213 14.05 1.55 4.93
CA THR A 213 15.04 2.51 4.41
C THR A 213 15.60 2.05 3.05
N PRO A 214 16.30 2.90 2.29
CA PRO A 214 17.06 2.48 1.11
C PRO A 214 18.01 1.29 1.38
N LEU A 215 18.66 1.25 2.55
CA LEU A 215 19.51 0.12 2.96
C LEU A 215 18.71 -1.18 3.08
N TRP A 216 17.56 -1.14 3.74
CA TRP A 216 16.67 -2.29 3.86
C TRP A 216 16.25 -2.80 2.48
N ILE A 217 15.89 -1.89 1.57
CA ILE A 217 15.48 -2.24 0.21
C ILE A 217 16.62 -2.93 -0.55
N ALA A 218 17.83 -2.38 -0.51
CA ALA A 218 19.00 -2.98 -1.17
C ALA A 218 19.35 -4.37 -0.61
N ALA A 219 19.29 -4.53 0.71
CA ALA A 219 19.52 -5.80 1.38
C ALA A 219 18.45 -6.85 1.00
N ALA A 220 17.17 -6.46 0.96
CA ALA A 220 16.08 -7.35 0.58
C ALA A 220 16.16 -7.83 -0.88
N HIS A 221 16.79 -7.06 -1.78
CA HIS A 221 16.96 -7.41 -3.20
C HIS A 221 18.33 -8.00 -3.53
N GLY A 222 19.24 -8.14 -2.56
CA GLY A 222 20.54 -8.78 -2.77
C GLY A 222 21.62 -7.88 -3.39
N HIS A 223 21.46 -6.56 -3.32
CA HIS A 223 22.37 -5.60 -3.97
C HIS A 223 23.57 -5.24 -3.09
N GLU A 224 24.55 -6.15 -3.02
CA GLU A 224 25.71 -6.05 -2.11
C GLU A 224 26.49 -4.74 -2.26
N GLN A 225 26.80 -4.31 -3.49
CA GLN A 225 27.57 -3.08 -3.68
C GLN A 225 26.81 -1.83 -3.24
N VAL A 226 25.48 -1.82 -3.41
CA VAL A 226 24.64 -0.72 -2.92
C VAL A 226 24.61 -0.70 -1.39
N VAL A 227 24.49 -1.87 -0.75
CA VAL A 227 24.59 -2.00 0.72
C VAL A 227 25.90 -1.41 1.22
N ARG A 228 27.04 -1.80 0.63
CA ARG A 228 28.35 -1.25 0.99
C ARG A 228 28.41 0.27 0.81
N LEU A 229 27.93 0.79 -0.32
CA LEU A 229 27.90 2.24 -0.57
C LEU A 229 27.08 2.99 0.48
N LEU A 230 25.90 2.48 0.85
CA LEU A 230 25.07 3.10 1.87
C LEU A 230 25.78 3.09 3.24
N LEU A 231 26.35 1.95 3.65
CA LEU A 231 27.09 1.82 4.92
C LEU A 231 28.30 2.76 5.02
N THR A 232 29.03 3.00 3.91
CA THR A 232 30.23 3.85 3.92
C THR A 232 29.98 5.32 4.28
N THR A 233 28.74 5.81 4.27
CA THR A 233 28.47 7.24 4.45
C THR A 233 28.48 7.74 5.88
N ASN A 234 28.80 6.91 6.89
CA ASN A 234 28.97 7.25 8.32
C ASN A 234 27.81 8.04 8.99
N LYS A 235 26.73 8.26 8.23
CA LYS A 235 25.44 8.82 8.62
C LYS A 235 24.34 7.74 8.64
N VAL A 236 24.60 6.59 8.00
CA VAL A 236 23.73 5.43 8.10
C VAL A 236 23.93 4.85 9.48
N SER A 237 22.92 4.97 10.32
CA SER A 237 22.90 4.33 11.62
C SER A 237 22.87 2.80 11.41
N THR A 238 24.06 2.19 11.31
CA THR A 238 24.25 0.73 11.20
C THR A 238 23.61 -0.02 12.37
N ILE A 239 23.35 0.71 13.46
CA ILE A 239 22.71 0.26 14.69
C ILE A 239 21.36 0.94 14.94
N SER A 240 20.67 1.52 13.96
CA SER A 240 19.28 1.86 14.29
C SER A 240 18.50 0.56 14.45
N GLU A 241 18.21 0.29 15.71
CA GLU A 241 16.99 -0.32 16.22
C GLU A 241 15.73 0.39 15.68
N THR A 242 15.70 0.76 14.40
CA THR A 242 14.49 1.10 13.67
C THR A 242 13.76 -0.20 13.37
N THR A 243 13.38 -0.84 14.47
CA THR A 243 12.21 -1.68 14.53
C THR A 243 11.15 -1.00 13.67
N ILE A 244 10.51 -1.76 12.79
CA ILE A 244 9.28 -1.39 12.05
C ILE A 244 8.10 -1.19 13.05
N ARG A 245 8.38 -0.72 14.29
CA ARG A 245 7.42 -0.51 15.37
C ARG A 245 6.51 0.68 15.10
N ASN A 246 6.95 1.65 14.30
CA ASN A 246 6.21 2.89 14.03
C ASN A 246 5.69 2.99 12.58
N ALA A 247 5.81 1.94 11.76
CA ALA A 247 5.26 1.97 10.42
C ALA A 247 3.72 2.03 10.49
N PRO A 248 3.05 2.99 9.84
CA PRO A 248 1.59 3.08 9.85
C PRO A 248 0.92 1.86 9.21
N TYR A 249 1.68 1.02 8.48
CA TYR A 249 1.14 -0.12 7.77
C TYR A 249 2.03 -1.37 7.78
N THR A 250 1.39 -2.54 7.79
CA THR A 250 2.04 -3.85 7.66
C THR A 250 2.18 -4.25 6.17
N ARG A 251 3.27 -4.95 5.84
CA ARG A 251 3.44 -5.62 4.55
C ARG A 251 3.34 -7.13 4.79
N PRO A 252 2.47 -7.89 4.08
CA PRO A 252 2.19 -9.29 4.41
C PRO A 252 3.38 -10.27 4.32
N SER A 253 4.46 -9.90 3.61
CA SER A 253 5.58 -10.81 3.31
C SER A 253 6.78 -10.69 4.25
N TYR A 254 6.81 -9.69 5.14
CA TYR A 254 7.92 -9.45 6.06
C TYR A 254 7.36 -9.14 7.45
N ASP A 255 7.89 -9.79 8.47
CA ASP A 255 7.42 -9.63 9.84
C ASP A 255 7.70 -8.22 10.33
N GLN A 256 6.78 -7.68 11.13
CA GLN A 256 6.97 -6.36 11.73
C GLN A 256 8.22 -6.39 12.62
N GLY A 257 9.26 -5.67 12.21
CA GLY A 257 10.53 -5.56 12.94
C GLY A 257 11.76 -6.10 12.21
N ASP A 258 11.60 -6.68 11.01
CA ASP A 258 12.74 -7.18 10.23
C ASP A 258 13.74 -6.06 9.89
N THR A 259 14.94 -6.11 10.48
CA THR A 259 16.04 -5.21 10.11
C THR A 259 16.63 -5.61 8.74
N ALA A 260 17.47 -4.74 8.16
CA ALA A 260 18.19 -5.04 6.92
C ALA A 260 19.01 -6.35 7.03
N LEU A 261 19.56 -6.64 8.22
CA LEU A 261 20.27 -7.89 8.50
C LEU A 261 19.32 -9.09 8.53
N MET A 262 18.17 -8.97 9.18
CA MET A 262 17.19 -10.06 9.27
C MET A 262 16.67 -10.44 7.88
N VAL A 263 16.35 -9.46 7.03
CA VAL A 263 15.88 -9.74 5.66
C VAL A 263 16.99 -10.35 4.79
N ALA A 264 18.23 -9.88 4.93
CA ALA A 264 19.38 -10.46 4.22
C ALA A 264 19.59 -11.93 4.60
N ARG A 265 19.47 -12.28 5.89
CA ARG A 265 19.54 -13.67 6.38
C ARG A 265 18.37 -14.52 5.88
N LYS A 266 17.13 -14.01 5.96
CA LYS A 266 15.92 -14.70 5.43
C LYS A 266 16.09 -15.04 3.95
N ASN A 267 16.66 -14.12 3.16
CA ASN A 267 16.91 -14.29 1.73
C ASN A 267 18.25 -14.99 1.40
N ARG A 268 19.00 -15.45 2.40
CA ARG A 268 20.30 -16.16 2.25
C ARG A 268 21.40 -15.35 1.56
N TYR A 269 21.39 -14.03 1.73
CA TYR A 269 22.44 -13.14 1.22
C TYR A 269 23.59 -13.00 2.22
N ASN A 270 24.41 -14.05 2.35
CA ASN A 270 25.45 -14.14 3.39
C ASN A 270 26.45 -12.98 3.37
N ARG A 271 26.95 -12.57 2.20
CA ARG A 271 27.89 -11.44 2.08
C ARG A 271 27.30 -10.11 2.54
N ILE A 272 26.01 -9.92 2.31
CA ILE A 272 25.28 -8.73 2.77
C ILE A 272 25.10 -8.80 4.28
N ALA A 273 24.73 -9.96 4.82
CA ALA A 273 24.61 -10.15 6.26
C ALA A 273 25.95 -9.87 6.97
N GLU A 274 27.05 -10.42 6.46
CA GLU A 274 28.42 -10.15 6.96
C GLU A 274 28.77 -8.66 6.90
N SER A 275 28.38 -7.96 5.83
CA SER A 275 28.62 -6.51 5.69
C SER A 275 27.80 -5.67 6.68
N LEU A 276 26.64 -6.18 7.12
CA LEU A 276 25.73 -5.51 8.05
C LEU A 276 26.06 -5.81 9.53
N GLU A 277 26.93 -6.79 9.79
CA GLU A 277 27.38 -7.17 11.14
C GLU A 277 28.63 -6.42 11.60
N GLN A 278 29.33 -5.74 10.69
CA GLN A 278 30.55 -4.94 10.93
C GLN A 278 30.21 -3.51 11.33
#